data_AF-A0A7X9ZUG5-F1
#
_entry.id   AF-A0A7X9ZUG5-F1
#
_cell.length_a   1.000
_cell.length_b   1.000
_cell.length_c   1.000
_cell.angle_alpha   90.00
_cell.angle_beta   90.00
_cell.angle_gamma   90.00
#
_symmetry.space_group_name_H-M   'P 1'
#
loop_
_entity.id
_entity.type
_entity.pdbx_description
1 polymer ?
#
loop_
_entity_poly.entity_id
_entity_poly.type
_entity_poly.pdbx_seq_one_letter_code
_entity_poly.pdbx_strand_id
1 'polypeptide(L)' 'MSDAFKAGFAGVMEQTLRDTPMLRFGEPDELAAAICFFASQEASYLTGQTLFVAGGGIG' A
#
# COMPACT_ATOMS: atom_id res chain seq x y z
N MET A 1 -17.31 9.76 -16.38
CA MET A 1 -17.08 8.43 -15.76
C MET A 1 -18.44 7.81 -15.49
N SER A 2 -18.74 6.62 -16.01
CA SER A 2 -20.07 6.00 -15.88
C SER A 2 -20.35 5.57 -14.44
N ASP A 3 -21.63 5.47 -14.08
CA ASP A 3 -22.04 5.05 -12.73
C ASP A 3 -21.66 3.59 -12.45
N ALA A 4 -21.70 2.74 -13.47
CA ALA A 4 -21.21 1.36 -13.38
C ALA A 4 -19.73 1.28 -12.98
N PHE A 5 -18.89 2.19 -13.50
CA PHE A 5 -17.48 2.23 -13.12
C PHE A 5 -17.29 2.66 -11.67
N LYS A 6 -18.03 3.68 -11.21
CA LYS A 6 -17.96 4.15 -9.82
C LYS A 6 -18.41 3.06 -8.84
N ALA A 7 -19.47 2.33 -9.16
CA ALA A 7 -19.96 1.21 -8.36
C ALA A 7 -18.92 0.08 -8.29
N GLY A 8 -18.30 -0.26 -9.42
CA GLY A 8 -17.21 -1.25 -9.45
C GLY A 8 -16.02 -0.81 -8.59
N PHE A 9 -15.58 0.44 -8.71
CA PHE A 9 -14.47 0.97 -7.91
C PHE A 9 -14.78 0.96 -6.41
N ALA A 10 -15.99 1.35 -6.01
CA ALA A 10 -16.41 1.31 -4.61
C ALA A 10 -16.38 -0.12 -4.03
N GLY A 11 -16.82 -1.11 -4.80
CA GLY A 11 -16.76 -2.52 -4.40
C GLY A 11 -15.32 -3.01 -4.17
N VAL A 12 -14.38 -2.59 -5.02
CA VAL A 12 -12.95 -2.89 -4.83
C VAL A 12 -12.42 -2.24 -3.56
N MET A 13 -12.72 -0.96 -3.32
CA MET A 13 -12.26 -0.26 -2.12
C MET A 13 -12.78 -0.90 -0.83
N GLU A 14 -14.04 -1.32 -0.82
CA GLU A 14 -14.64 -2.01 0.32
C GLU A 14 -13.96 -3.37 0.57
N GLN A 15 -13.72 -4.13 -0.49
CA GLN A 15 -12.98 -5.40 -0.39
C GLN A 15 -11.57 -5.17 0.15
N THR A 16 -10.83 -4.20 -0.40
CA THR A 16 -9.47 -3.89 0.04
C THR A 16 -9.43 -3.52 1.53
N LEU A 17 -10.37 -2.72 2.02
CA LEU A 17 -10.44 -2.38 3.45
C LEU A 17 -10.71 -3.59 4.33
N ARG A 18 -11.60 -4.50 3.92
CA ARG A 18 -11.89 -5.72 4.68
C ARG A 18 -10.70 -6.67 4.74
N ASP A 19 -9.96 -6.79 3.63
CA ASP A 19 -8.88 -7.76 3.50
C ASP A 19 -7.54 -7.21 4.05
N THR A 20 -7.42 -5.88 4.22
CA THR A 20 -6.23 -5.24 4.82
C THR A 20 -6.21 -5.48 6.35
N PRO A 21 -5.20 -6.15 6.92
CA PRO A 21 -5.15 -6.44 8.36
C PRO A 21 -5.20 -5.21 9.27
N MET A 22 -4.62 -4.08 8.85
CA MET A 22 -4.69 -2.82 9.59
C MET A 22 -6.04 -2.10 9.48
N LEU A 23 -6.99 -2.61 8.68
CA LEU A 23 -8.36 -2.10 8.52
C LEU A 23 -8.45 -0.62 8.15
N ARG A 24 -7.42 -0.11 7.46
CA ARG A 24 -7.37 1.25 6.93
C ARG A 24 -6.49 1.30 5.69
N PHE A 25 -6.70 2.32 4.87
CA PHE A 25 -5.74 2.66 3.84
C PHE A 25 -4.48 3.27 4.46
N GLY A 26 -3.35 3.03 3.80
CA GLY A 26 -2.11 3.74 4.10
C GLY A 26 -2.18 5.18 3.62
N GLU A 27 -1.51 6.07 4.33
CA GLU A 27 -1.31 7.45 3.90
C GLU A 27 -0.06 7.57 3.01
N PRO A 28 -0.01 8.53 2.09
CA PRO A 28 1.16 8.73 1.21
C PRO A 28 2.49 8.87 1.97
N ASP A 29 2.46 9.49 3.14
CA ASP A 29 3.65 9.70 3.97
C ASP A 29 4.23 8.39 4.53
N GLU A 30 3.41 7.37 4.75
CA GLU A 30 3.86 6.05 5.21
C GLU A 30 4.63 5.32 4.11
N LEU A 31 4.20 5.47 2.85
CA LEU A 31 4.92 4.94 1.69
C LEU A 31 6.21 5.73 1.46
N ALA A 32 6.15 7.06 1.56
CA ALA A 32 7.31 7.92 1.41
C ALA A 32 8.40 7.60 2.44
N ALA A 33 8.03 7.34 3.70
CA ALA A 33 8.96 6.97 4.75
C ALA A 33 9.73 5.67 4.41
N ALA A 34 9.04 4.65 3.91
CA ALA A 34 9.68 3.39 3.50
C ALA A 34 10.62 3.58 2.30
N ILE A 35 10.22 4.41 1.33
CA ILE A 35 11.07 4.78 0.18
C ILE A 35 12.32 5.51 0.66
N CYS A 36 12.17 6.49 1.56
CA CYS A 36 13.29 7.23 2.14
C CYS A 36 14.24 6.31 2.89
N PHE A 37 13.73 5.32 3.65
CA PHE A 37 14.56 4.31 4.29
C PHE A 37 15.34 3.48 3.25
N PHE A 38 14.69 3.00 2.19
CA PHE A 38 15.38 2.23 1.13
C PHE A 38 16.44 3.06 0.39
N ALA A 39 16.26 4.37 0.30
CA ALA A 39 17.22 5.29 -0.30
C ALA A 39 18.34 5.75 0.67
N SER A 40 18.22 5.42 1.96
CA SER A 40 19.14 5.87 3.01
C SER A 40 20.40 5.00 3.11
N GLN A 41 21.42 5.46 3.85
CA GLN A 41 22.65 4.68 4.05
C GLN A 41 22.43 3.48 4.99
N GLU A 42 21.42 3.57 5.84
CA GLU A 42 21.00 2.51 6.76
C GLU A 42 20.55 1.25 6.00
N ALA A 43 20.10 1.40 4.75
CA ALA A 43 19.73 0.29 3.86
C ALA A 43 20.89 -0.21 2.97
N SER A 44 22.14 0.21 3.19
CA SER A 44 23.29 -0.04 2.30
C SER A 44 23.59 -1.50 1.95
N TYR A 45 23.14 -2.48 2.75
CA TYR A 45 23.31 -3.91 2.48
C TYR A 45 22.02 -4.62 2.05
N LEU A 46 20.91 -3.88 1.92
CA LEU A 46 19.64 -4.40 1.40
C LEU A 46 19.65 -4.28 -0.12
N THR A 47 19.63 -5.43 -0.80
CA THR A 47 19.56 -5.50 -2.26
C THR A 47 18.65 -6.63 -2.72
N GLY A 48 18.02 -6.47 -3.88
CA GLY A 48 17.11 -7.45 -4.49
C GLY A 48 15.82 -7.70 -3.72
N GLN A 49 15.47 -6.85 -2.75
CA GLN A 49 14.28 -7.01 -1.92
C GLN A 49 13.11 -6.17 -2.44
N THR A 50 11.91 -6.73 -2.29
CA THR A 50 10.64 -6.01 -2.44
C THR A 50 10.01 -5.86 -1.06
N LEU A 51 9.73 -4.63 -0.64
CA LEU A 51 9.01 -4.35 0.60
C LEU A 51 7.57 -3.94 0.29
N PHE A 52 6.61 -4.72 0.81
CA PHE A 52 5.19 -4.37 0.73
C PHE A 52 4.82 -3.42 1.88
N VAL A 53 4.49 -2.17 1.53
CA VAL A 53 4.02 -1.14 2.47
C VAL A 53 2.50 -1.02 2.35
N ALA A 54 1.80 -2.07 2.79
CA ALA A 54 0.39 -2.27 2.46
C ALA A 54 -0.47 -2.68 3.68
N GLY A 55 -0.12 -2.21 4.88
CA GLY A 55 -0.92 -2.43 6.08
C GLY A 55 -1.15 -3.90 6.45
N GLY A 56 -0.23 -4.78 6.06
CA GLY A 56 -0.32 -6.23 6.23
C GLY A 56 -0.86 -7.00 5.02
N GLY A 57 -1.32 -6.31 3.97
CA GLY A 57 -1.71 -6.93 2.70
C GLY A 57 -0.49 -7.26 1.83
N ILE A 58 -0.55 -8.37 1.09
CA ILE A 58 0.44 -8.73 0.05
C ILE A 58 -0.21 -9.12 -1.29
N GLY A 59 -1.54 -8.93 -1.40
CA GLY A 59 -2.38 -9.28 -2.54
C GLY A 59 -3.83 -8.93 -2.26
#